data_AF-A0AAV4CGF5-F1
#
_entry.id   AF-A0AAV4CGF5-F1
#
_cell.length_a   1.000
_cell.length_b   1.000
_cell.length_c   1.000
_cell.angle_alpha   90.00
_cell.angle_beta   90.00
_cell.angle_gamma   90.00
#
_symmetry.space_group_name_H-M   'P 1'
#
loop_
_entity.id
_entity.type
_entity.pdbx_description
1 polymer ?
#
loop_
_entity_poly.entity_id
_entity_poly.type
_entity_poly.pdbx_seq_one_letter_code
_entity_poly.pdbx_strand_id
1 'polypeptide(L)'
;MKVSPMKQGTDFCPGQFVANMTVHTQTNHTGQPLLFHLGRDPGEKYQIKPNSGEYRKAIPSIYAAVHDHFDHLKKGEPQLNWCDRAVMKGDPQLNWCDRAVMVGFTLGFSCYFDHLKKGEPQLNWCDRAVMNWAPPGCKKINACLPIPPSNRKKCYWPH
;
A
#
# COMPACT_ATOMS: atom_id res chain seq x y z
N MET A 1 16.14 15.92 -28.24
CA MET A 1 15.71 15.21 -27.03
C MET A 1 15.00 16.22 -26.14
N LYS A 2 13.67 16.19 -26.07
CA LYS A 2 12.90 17.08 -25.19
C LYS A 2 12.72 16.35 -23.86
N VAL A 3 13.55 16.71 -22.89
CA VAL A 3 13.39 16.29 -21.48
C VAL A 3 12.28 17.15 -20.90
N SER A 4 11.10 16.56 -20.67
CA SER A 4 10.03 17.22 -19.92
C SER A 4 10.30 17.09 -18.43
N PRO A 5 9.93 18.08 -17.59
CA PRO A 5 10.59 18.30 -16.32
C PRO A 5 9.90 17.57 -15.15
N MET A 6 10.34 16.35 -14.83
CA MET A 6 10.42 15.94 -13.41
C MET A 6 11.62 16.66 -12.81
N LYS A 7 11.47 17.25 -11.62
CA LYS A 7 12.57 17.93 -10.95
C LYS A 7 13.74 16.94 -10.76
N GLN A 8 14.84 17.22 -11.45
CA GLN A 8 16.19 16.65 -11.30
C GLN A 8 16.36 15.16 -11.70
N GLY A 9 16.63 14.92 -12.98
CA GLY A 9 17.49 13.82 -13.45
C GLY A 9 16.99 12.37 -13.27
N THR A 10 15.74 12.17 -12.88
CA THR A 10 15.17 10.82 -12.71
C THR A 10 14.50 10.38 -14.01
N ASP A 11 15.11 9.42 -14.70
CA ASP A 11 14.56 8.77 -15.89
C ASP A 11 14.28 7.30 -15.56
N PHE A 12 13.00 6.91 -15.47
CA PHE A 12 12.61 5.53 -15.21
C PHE A 12 12.85 4.62 -16.42
N CYS A 13 13.01 5.19 -17.62
CA CYS A 13 13.11 4.48 -18.88
C CYS A 13 14.31 4.99 -19.71
N PRO A 14 15.55 4.89 -19.20
CA PRO A 14 16.73 5.45 -19.86
C PRO A 14 16.93 4.85 -21.25
N GLY A 15 17.03 5.72 -22.26
CA GLY A 15 17.22 5.31 -23.66
C GLY A 15 16.00 4.62 -24.30
N GLN A 16 14.85 4.65 -23.63
CA GLN A 16 13.60 4.08 -24.14
C GLN A 16 12.55 5.17 -24.29
N PHE A 17 11.90 5.21 -25.45
CA PHE A 17 10.78 6.09 -25.72
C PHE A 17 9.78 5.38 -26.62
N VAL A 18 8.57 5.20 -26.10
CA VAL A 18 7.44 4.66 -26.84
C VAL A 18 6.33 5.68 -26.83
N ALA A 19 6.01 6.22 -28.01
CA ALA A 19 5.05 7.30 -28.17
C ALA A 19 3.68 6.93 -27.57
N ASN A 20 3.10 7.86 -26.80
CA ASN A 20 1.82 7.70 -26.09
C ASN A 20 1.75 6.57 -25.05
N MET A 21 2.90 6.03 -24.61
CA MET A 21 2.99 5.05 -23.52
C MET A 21 3.94 5.51 -22.43
N THR A 22 5.20 5.78 -22.77
CA THR A 22 6.22 6.28 -21.83
C THR A 22 6.03 7.78 -21.67
N VAL A 23 4.87 8.18 -21.15
CA VAL A 23 4.51 9.57 -20.85
C VAL A 23 4.77 9.88 -19.38
N HIS A 24 5.25 11.09 -19.10
CA HIS A 24 5.54 11.53 -17.72
C HIS A 24 4.27 11.85 -16.91
N THR A 25 3.11 11.87 -17.56
CA THR A 25 1.82 12.18 -16.95
C THR A 25 0.99 10.91 -16.85
N GLN A 26 0.34 10.68 -15.70
CA GLN A 26 -0.60 9.58 -15.57
C GLN A 26 -1.79 9.76 -16.52
N THR A 27 -1.87 8.93 -17.57
CA THR A 27 -2.94 8.95 -18.56
C THR A 27 -3.98 7.87 -18.27
N ASN A 28 -5.26 8.22 -18.45
CA ASN A 28 -6.37 7.30 -18.25
C ASN A 28 -6.66 6.53 -19.56
N HIS A 29 -6.61 5.21 -19.49
CA HIS A 29 -6.91 4.30 -20.60
C HIS A 29 -8.04 3.32 -20.28
N THR A 30 -8.87 3.59 -19.26
CA THR A 30 -9.97 2.68 -18.86
C THR A 30 -11.00 2.48 -19.97
N GLY A 31 -11.31 3.50 -20.78
CA GLY A 31 -12.25 3.35 -21.89
C GLY A 31 -11.70 2.54 -23.07
N GLN A 32 -10.38 2.57 -23.27
CA GLN A 32 -9.70 1.89 -24.36
C GLN A 32 -8.29 1.50 -23.91
N PRO A 33 -8.13 0.32 -23.28
CA PRO A 33 -6.85 -0.14 -22.80
C PRO A 33 -5.83 -0.30 -23.93
N LEU A 34 -4.58 -0.05 -23.61
CA LEU A 34 -3.47 -0.40 -24.49
C LEU A 34 -3.23 -1.90 -24.40
N LEU A 35 -3.18 -2.59 -25.54
CA LEU A 35 -3.03 -4.04 -25.62
C LEU A 35 -1.75 -4.41 -26.36
N PHE A 36 -0.99 -5.35 -25.80
CA PHE A 36 0.26 -5.87 -26.36
C PHE A 36 0.21 -7.39 -26.44
N HIS A 37 0.93 -7.95 -27.41
CA HIS A 37 1.13 -9.38 -27.50
C HIS A 37 2.55 -9.73 -27.03
N LEU A 38 2.67 -10.12 -25.75
CA LEU A 38 3.97 -10.36 -25.09
C LEU A 38 4.87 -11.38 -25.82
N GLY A 39 4.29 -12.40 -26.49
CA GLY A 39 5.08 -13.38 -27.24
C GLY A 39 5.71 -12.85 -28.55
N ARG A 40 5.18 -11.75 -29.10
CA ARG A 40 5.69 -11.11 -30.34
C ARG A 40 6.41 -9.81 -30.04
N ASP A 41 6.00 -9.14 -28.97
CA ASP A 41 6.54 -7.87 -28.52
C ASP A 41 6.72 -7.88 -26.99
N PRO A 42 7.80 -8.53 -26.50
CA PRO A 42 8.13 -8.53 -25.07
C PRO A 42 8.49 -7.14 -24.52
N GLY A 43 8.85 -6.21 -25.40
CA GLY A 43 9.29 -4.85 -25.04
C GLY A 43 8.19 -3.81 -25.10
N GLU A 44 6.92 -4.22 -25.30
CA GLU A 44 5.74 -3.34 -25.29
C GLU A 44 5.89 -2.10 -26.20
N LYS A 45 6.49 -2.27 -27.38
CA LYS A 45 6.76 -1.18 -28.33
C LYS A 45 5.60 -0.95 -29.30
N TYR A 46 4.82 -2.00 -29.60
CA TYR A 46 3.85 -2.04 -30.67
C TYR A 46 2.45 -2.39 -30.15
N GLN A 47 1.66 -1.35 -29.90
CA GLN A 47 0.27 -1.51 -29.49
C GLN A 47 -0.58 -2.17 -30.58
N ILE A 48 -1.47 -3.07 -30.15
CA ILE A 48 -2.50 -3.65 -31.01
C ILE A 48 -3.61 -2.62 -31.21
N LYS A 49 -3.93 -2.34 -32.47
CA LYS A 49 -4.97 -1.36 -32.81
C LYS A 49 -6.35 -1.84 -32.31
N PRO A 50 -7.17 -0.95 -31.73
CA PRO A 50 -8.52 -1.29 -31.24
C PRO A 50 -9.43 -1.90 -32.32
N ASN A 51 -9.24 -1.48 -33.58
CA ASN A 51 -10.03 -1.96 -34.70
C ASN A 51 -9.65 -3.38 -35.16
N SER A 52 -8.57 -3.96 -34.63
CA SER A 52 -8.15 -5.33 -35.00
C SER A 52 -9.09 -6.39 -34.43
N GLY A 53 -9.13 -7.56 -35.07
CA GLY A 53 -9.87 -8.72 -34.54
C GLY A 53 -9.23 -9.29 -33.27
N GLU A 54 -7.91 -9.22 -33.17
CA GLU A 54 -7.14 -9.67 -32.00
C GLU A 54 -7.53 -8.89 -30.75
N TYR A 55 -7.61 -7.55 -30.85
CA TYR A 55 -8.05 -6.69 -29.75
C TYR A 55 -9.46 -7.04 -29.27
N ARG A 56 -10.41 -7.13 -30.21
CA ARG A 56 -11.82 -7.45 -29.92
C ARG A 56 -12.00 -8.82 -29.29
N LYS A 57 -11.09 -9.77 -29.56
CA LYS A 57 -11.13 -11.11 -28.97
C LYS A 57 -10.52 -11.15 -27.57
N ALA A 58 -9.39 -10.47 -27.35
CA ALA A 58 -8.65 -10.56 -26.09
C ALA A 58 -9.27 -9.70 -24.97
N ILE A 59 -9.69 -8.48 -25.29
CA ILE A 59 -10.13 -7.49 -24.29
C ILE A 59 -11.34 -7.94 -23.46
N PRO A 60 -12.40 -8.56 -24.03
CA PRO A 60 -13.53 -9.03 -23.24
C PRO A 60 -13.12 -10.08 -22.19
N SER A 61 -12.20 -10.98 -22.53
CA SER A 61 -11.70 -12.00 -21.61
C SER A 61 -10.88 -11.39 -20.47
N ILE A 62 -10.05 -10.39 -20.77
CA ILE A 62 -9.25 -9.68 -19.76
C ILE A 62 -10.19 -8.90 -18.82
N TYR A 63 -11.16 -8.17 -19.37
CA TYR A 63 -12.10 -7.41 -18.56
C TYR A 63 -12.98 -8.28 -17.67
N ALA A 64 -13.41 -9.45 -18.15
CA ALA A 64 -14.15 -10.39 -17.33
C ALA A 64 -13.34 -10.80 -16.08
N ALA A 65 -12.06 -11.16 -16.26
CA ALA A 65 -11.17 -11.52 -15.15
C ALA A 65 -10.86 -10.32 -14.22
N VAL A 66 -10.67 -9.13 -14.80
CA VAL A 66 -10.41 -7.91 -14.03
C VAL A 66 -11.63 -7.50 -13.20
N HIS A 67 -12.82 -7.56 -13.79
CA HIS A 67 -14.06 -7.22 -13.10
C HIS A 67 -14.35 -8.22 -11.98
N ASP A 68 -14.26 -9.52 -12.27
CA ASP A 68 -14.41 -10.58 -11.28
C ASP A 68 -13.41 -10.42 -10.11
N HIS A 69 -12.15 -10.09 -10.42
CA HIS A 69 -11.16 -9.77 -9.40
C HIS A 69 -11.59 -8.58 -8.53
N PHE A 70 -12.01 -7.47 -9.15
CA PHE A 70 -12.38 -6.26 -8.40
C PHE A 70 -13.66 -6.40 -7.59
N ASP A 71 -14.63 -7.19 -8.07
CA ASP A 71 -15.90 -7.42 -7.37
C ASP A 71 -15.70 -8.21 -6.08
N HIS A 72 -14.73 -9.14 -6.08
CA HIS A 72 -14.39 -9.96 -4.91
C HIS A 72 -13.24 -9.39 -4.07
N LEU A 73 -12.54 -8.36 -4.56
CA LEU A 73 -11.43 -7.73 -3.87
C LEU A 73 -11.91 -6.83 -2.72
N LYS A 74 -11.85 -7.35 -1.50
CA LYS A 74 -11.97 -6.53 -0.28
C LYS A 74 -10.66 -5.79 -0.02
N LYS A 75 -10.58 -4.54 -0.47
CA LYS A 75 -9.41 -3.68 -0.24
C LYS A 75 -9.21 -3.44 1.25
N GLY A 76 -8.04 -3.80 1.77
CA GLY A 76 -7.63 -3.49 3.13
C GLY A 76 -7.32 -2.00 3.31
N GLU A 77 -7.23 -1.57 4.57
CA GLU A 77 -6.74 -0.22 4.90
C GLU A 77 -5.28 -0.07 4.44
N PRO A 78 -4.95 0.98 3.65
CA PRO A 78 -3.62 1.15 3.07
C PRO A 78 -2.56 1.36 4.16
N GLN A 79 -1.61 0.42 4.23
CA GLN A 79 -0.52 0.47 5.21
C GLN A 79 0.65 1.34 4.76
N LEU A 80 0.76 1.64 3.46
CA LEU A 80 1.93 2.29 2.87
C LEU A 80 1.69 3.74 2.49
N ASN A 81 0.63 4.37 3.00
CA ASN A 81 0.51 5.80 2.82
C ASN A 81 1.58 6.54 3.68
N TRP A 82 2.16 5.94 4.74
CA TRP A 82 3.12 6.62 5.65
C TRP A 82 4.04 5.67 6.54
N CYS A 83 4.82 6.13 7.57
CA CYS A 83 5.97 5.44 8.25
C CYS A 83 6.06 5.44 9.84
N ASP A 84 6.15 4.30 10.57
CA ASP A 84 6.63 4.18 12.01
C ASP A 84 6.87 2.72 12.52
N ARG A 85 7.70 2.51 13.57
CA ARG A 85 7.61 1.46 14.62
C ARG A 85 7.83 2.00 16.07
N ALA A 86 6.74 2.19 16.82
CA ALA A 86 6.73 2.17 18.29
C ALA A 86 5.56 1.35 18.84
N VAL A 87 5.45 0.09 18.43
CA VAL A 87 4.68 -0.91 19.18
C VAL A 87 5.62 -1.50 20.22
N MET A 88 5.66 -0.90 21.41
CA MET A 88 5.92 -1.52 22.73
C MET A 88 6.00 -0.39 23.78
N LYS A 89 4.86 0.22 24.15
CA LYS A 89 4.73 0.65 25.55
C LYS A 89 4.17 -0.56 26.28
N GLY A 90 4.97 -1.14 27.17
CA GLY A 90 4.47 -2.05 28.18
C GLY A 90 3.39 -1.32 28.98
N ASP A 91 2.23 -1.94 29.07
CA ASP A 91 1.18 -1.50 29.98
C ASP A 91 0.98 -2.60 31.02
N PRO A 92 1.41 -2.41 32.28
CA PRO A 92 1.11 -3.31 33.37
C PRO A 92 -0.28 -2.96 33.92
N GLN A 93 -1.34 -3.24 33.17
CA GLN A 93 -2.70 -3.21 33.70
C GLN A 93 -3.57 -4.32 33.06
N LEU A 94 -3.15 -5.56 33.33
CA LEU A 94 -4.02 -6.73 33.29
C LEU A 94 -4.90 -6.71 34.56
N ASN A 95 -6.12 -6.18 34.45
CA ASN A 95 -7.21 -6.51 35.37
C ASN A 95 -8.60 -6.22 34.76
N TRP A 96 -8.96 -6.91 33.69
CA TRP A 96 -10.36 -6.93 33.24
C TRP A 96 -10.80 -8.36 32.97
N CYS A 97 -10.93 -9.13 34.07
CA CYS A 97 -11.84 -10.27 34.23
C CYS A 97 -11.75 -10.77 35.69
N ASP A 98 -12.17 -9.97 36.67
CA ASP A 98 -12.41 -10.47 38.04
C ASP A 98 -13.61 -9.76 38.68
N ARG A 99 -14.80 -10.04 38.13
CA ARG A 99 -16.01 -10.09 38.95
C ARG A 99 -17.08 -10.92 38.23
N ALA A 100 -17.27 -12.14 38.70
CA ALA A 100 -18.47 -12.90 38.41
C ALA A 100 -19.68 -12.10 38.92
N VAL A 101 -20.59 -11.73 38.02
CA VAL A 101 -21.90 -11.20 38.43
C VAL A 101 -22.87 -12.38 38.42
N MET A 102 -23.35 -12.74 39.61
CA MET A 102 -24.40 -13.74 39.78
C MET A 102 -25.71 -13.17 39.25
N VAL A 103 -26.14 -13.62 38.06
CA VAL A 103 -27.50 -13.41 37.58
C VAL A 103 -28.15 -14.78 37.47
N GLY A 104 -29.13 -15.05 38.34
CA GLY A 104 -30.12 -16.13 38.24
C GLY A 104 -29.66 -17.47 37.63
N PHE A 105 -29.12 -18.36 38.47
CA PHE A 105 -29.15 -19.84 38.35
C PHE A 105 -28.86 -20.52 37.00
N THR A 106 -28.17 -19.89 36.05
CA THR A 106 -27.65 -20.58 34.86
C THR A 106 -26.24 -20.08 34.52
N LEU A 107 -25.26 -20.98 34.56
CA LEU A 107 -23.90 -20.76 34.05
C LEU A 107 -23.93 -20.82 32.52
N GLY A 108 -24.23 -19.69 31.88
CA GLY A 108 -24.06 -19.52 30.44
C GLY A 108 -22.77 -18.75 30.15
N PHE A 109 -21.78 -19.40 29.54
CA PHE A 109 -20.68 -18.70 28.88
C PHE A 109 -21.21 -18.07 27.59
N SER A 110 -21.53 -16.78 27.63
CA SER A 110 -21.77 -16.00 26.41
C SER A 110 -20.45 -15.39 25.96
N CYS A 111 -19.81 -15.99 24.93
CA CYS A 111 -18.77 -15.29 24.17
C CYS A 111 -19.45 -14.24 23.28
N TYR A 112 -19.75 -13.09 23.87
CA TYR A 112 -20.23 -11.92 23.14
C TYR A 112 -19.04 -11.29 22.39
N PHE A 113 -19.06 -11.38 21.07
CA PHE A 113 -17.97 -10.99 20.16
C PHE A 113 -17.97 -9.47 19.90
N ASP A 114 -18.00 -8.63 20.94
CA ASP A 114 -18.22 -7.16 20.78
C ASP A 114 -17.02 -6.26 21.06
N HIS A 115 -15.80 -6.81 21.07
CA HIS A 115 -14.60 -6.00 21.32
C HIS A 115 -13.43 -6.26 20.36
N LEU A 116 -13.70 -6.35 19.06
CA LEU A 116 -12.65 -6.05 18.08
C LEU A 116 -12.49 -4.54 17.94
N LYS A 117 -11.68 -3.93 18.82
CA LYS A 117 -11.18 -2.57 18.61
C LYS A 117 -10.29 -2.59 17.37
N LYS A 118 -10.76 -1.99 16.27
CA LYS A 118 -9.98 -1.83 15.04
C LYS A 118 -8.69 -1.09 15.40
N GLY A 119 -7.54 -1.76 15.30
CA GLY A 119 -6.25 -1.15 15.61
C GLY A 119 -6.00 0.04 14.70
N GLU A 120 -5.54 1.16 15.25
CA GLU A 120 -5.11 2.28 14.42
C GLU A 120 -3.92 1.84 13.55
N PRO A 121 -3.98 2.02 12.22
CA PRO A 121 -2.89 1.66 11.33
C PRO A 121 -1.64 2.46 11.71
N GLN A 122 -0.64 1.77 12.27
CA GLN A 122 0.57 2.36 12.84
C GLN A 122 1.46 3.03 11.76
N LEU A 123 1.22 2.71 10.49
CA LEU A 123 2.03 3.16 9.34
C LEU A 123 1.33 4.28 8.53
N ASN A 124 0.51 5.11 9.19
CA ASN A 124 -0.24 6.19 8.52
C ASN A 124 0.27 7.61 8.87
N TRP A 125 1.49 7.73 9.44
CA TRP A 125 2.16 9.00 9.78
C TRP A 125 3.66 9.03 9.44
N CYS A 126 4.29 10.17 9.06
CA CYS A 126 5.75 10.30 8.86
C CYS A 126 6.30 11.16 9.97
N ASP A 127 7.03 10.54 10.88
CA ASP A 127 7.70 11.21 11.98
C ASP A 127 9.21 10.99 11.85
N ARG A 128 10.03 11.99 12.18
CA ARG A 128 11.48 11.78 12.25
C ARG A 128 11.88 11.00 13.50
N ALA A 129 11.09 11.07 14.57
CA ALA A 129 11.39 10.41 15.84
C ALA A 129 11.41 8.87 15.77
N VAL A 130 10.84 8.30 14.71
CA VAL A 130 10.55 6.86 14.62
C VAL A 130 11.49 6.08 13.71
N MET A 131 12.52 6.77 13.21
CA MET A 131 13.61 6.13 12.48
C MET A 131 14.44 5.25 13.44
N ASN A 132 15.39 4.49 12.89
CA ASN A 132 16.23 3.55 13.64
C ASN A 132 17.29 4.24 14.53
N TRP A 133 16.86 5.16 15.40
CA TRP A 133 17.75 5.89 16.31
C TRP A 133 18.28 4.99 17.44
N ALA A 134 17.43 4.15 18.04
CA ALA A 134 17.82 3.30 19.17
C ALA A 134 17.19 1.90 19.10
N PRO A 135 17.60 1.05 18.13
CA PRO A 135 17.07 -0.30 18.01
C PRO A 135 17.45 -1.18 19.23
N PRO A 136 16.69 -2.24 19.53
CA PRO A 136 17.04 -3.19 20.58
C PRO A 136 18.48 -3.69 20.43
N GLY A 137 19.26 -3.63 21.51
CA GLY A 137 20.68 -4.00 21.50
C GLY A 137 21.67 -2.87 21.22
N CYS A 138 21.22 -1.67 20.79
CA CYS A 138 22.11 -0.54 20.51
C CYS A 138 22.97 -0.12 21.72
N LYS A 139 22.47 -0.34 22.94
CA LYS A 139 23.18 -0.03 24.20
C LYS A 139 24.42 -0.90 24.42
N LYS A 140 24.38 -2.17 23.96
CA LYS A 140 25.49 -3.11 24.11
C LYS A 140 26.64 -2.81 23.14
N ILE A 141 26.31 -2.22 21.99
CA ILE A 141 27.26 -1.86 20.92
C ILE A 141 27.58 -0.36 20.88
N ASN A 142 27.13 0.40 21.88
CA ASN A 142 27.28 1.85 21.97
C ASN A 142 26.91 2.62 20.68
N ALA A 143 25.80 2.21 20.04
CA ALA A 143 25.35 2.76 18.76
C ALA A 143 23.95 3.39 18.82
N CYS A 144 23.44 3.68 20.02
CA CYS A 144 22.17 4.40 20.15
C CYS A 144 22.37 5.89 19.83
N LEU A 145 21.47 6.45 19.03
CA LEU A 145 21.41 7.88 18.69
C LEU A 145 20.26 8.56 19.45
N PRO A 146 20.35 9.88 19.72
CA PRO A 146 19.28 10.62 20.36
C PRO A 146 18.07 10.72 19.45
N ILE A 147 16.89 10.48 20.02
CA ILE A 147 15.62 10.50 19.31
C ILE A 147 15.15 11.98 19.19
N PRO A 148 14.90 12.50 17.98
CA PRO A 148 14.35 13.85 17.81
C PRO A 148 12.89 13.94 18.32
N PRO A 149 12.37 15.13 18.62
CA PRO A 149 10.98 15.28 19.07
C PRO A 149 10.00 14.82 17.98
N SER A 150 8.95 14.13 18.43
CA SER A 150 7.89 13.62 17.56
C SER A 150 7.13 14.76 16.88
N ASN A 151 6.96 14.66 15.56
CA ASN A 151 6.09 15.55 14.78
C ASN A 151 5.39 14.75 13.67
N ARG A 152 4.13 14.41 13.94
CA ARG A 152 3.30 13.50 13.15
C ARG A 152 2.71 14.20 11.90
N LYS A 153 3.16 13.85 10.68
CA LYS A 153 2.73 14.55 9.43
C LYS A 153 2.70 13.72 8.15
N LYS A 154 1.90 14.17 7.15
CA LYS A 154 1.91 13.84 5.71
C LYS A 154 3.09 12.99 5.20
N CYS A 155 2.91 11.70 4.85
CA CYS A 155 3.58 11.01 3.75
C CYS A 155 3.63 11.90 2.52
N TYR A 156 4.80 12.44 2.17
CA TYR A 156 5.00 12.98 0.84
C TYR A 156 5.38 11.83 -0.09
N TRP A 157 4.48 11.51 -1.02
CA TRP A 157 4.77 10.62 -2.13
C TRP A 157 4.98 11.46 -3.38
N PRO A 158 6.11 11.27 -4.09
CA PRO A 158 6.30 11.92 -5.38
C PRO A 158 5.23 11.38 -6.34
N HIS A 159 4.56 12.32 -7.01
CA HIS A 159 3.57 12.11 -8.05
C HIS A 159 4.11 12.72 -9.34
#